data_AF-A0A536X137-F1
#
_entry.id   AF-A0A536X137-F1
#
_cell.length_a   1.000
_cell.length_b   1.000
_cell.length_c   1.000
_cell.angle_alpha   90.00
_cell.angle_beta   90.00
_cell.angle_gamma   90.00
#
_symmetry.space_group_name_H-M   'P 1'
#
loop_
_entity.id
_entity.type
_entity.pdbx_description
1 polymer ?
#
loop_
_entity_poly.entity_id
_entity_poly.type
_entity_poly.pdbx_seq_one_letter_code
_entity_poly.pdbx_strand_id
1 'polypeptide(L)'
;MVELPFSSPLDYEHLVACDAPGEAHWFVFRGDELLVEMGPMERPSDDLRVKARPAWAKLPLQKNHNWLGTVAARTLYLGRLAGTQCWAAELPEKAEAPAGMAWAGLRAL
;
A
#
# COMPACT_ATOMS: atom_id res chain seq x y z
N MET A 1 11.01 7.92 -26.26
CA MET A 1 10.76 6.56 -25.76
C MET A 1 9.28 6.49 -25.43
N VAL A 2 8.50 5.66 -26.12
CA VAL A 2 7.04 5.58 -25.88
C VAL A 2 6.84 4.62 -24.71
N GLU A 3 6.35 5.12 -23.58
CA GLU A 3 5.89 4.27 -22.48
C GLU A 3 4.66 3.48 -22.96
N LEU A 4 4.74 2.16 -22.86
CA LEU A 4 3.60 1.30 -23.11
C LEU A 4 2.61 1.49 -21.95
N PRO A 5 1.29 1.60 -22.21
CA PRO A 5 0.28 1.91 -21.19
C PRO A 5 0.16 0.83 -20.10
N PHE A 6 0.76 -0.34 -20.32
CA PHE A 6 0.80 -1.46 -19.38
C PHE A 6 2.23 -2.00 -19.27
N SER A 7 3.14 -1.18 -18.75
CA SER A 7 4.48 -1.60 -18.36
C SER A 7 4.60 -1.72 -16.84
N SER A 8 5.52 -2.56 -16.39
CA SER A 8 5.99 -2.49 -15.00
C SER A 8 6.53 -1.09 -14.71
N PRO A 9 6.41 -0.61 -13.46
CA PRO A 9 7.05 0.64 -13.06
C PRO A 9 8.55 0.58 -13.37
N LEU A 10 9.13 1.75 -13.65
CA LEU A 10 10.59 1.87 -13.74
C LEU A 10 11.22 1.35 -12.43
N ASP A 11 12.34 0.66 -12.55
CA ASP A 11 13.08 0.06 -11.43
C ASP A 11 12.30 -1.01 -10.62
N TYR A 12 11.21 -1.55 -11.19
CA TYR A 12 10.53 -2.72 -10.63
C TYR A 12 11.15 -4.03 -11.15
N GLU A 13 11.56 -4.88 -10.23
CA GLU A 13 12.10 -6.21 -10.49
C GLU A 13 11.12 -7.27 -9.99
N HIS A 14 10.54 -8.04 -10.91
CA HIS A 14 9.61 -9.13 -10.62
C HIS A 14 10.32 -10.49 -10.66
N LEU A 15 9.70 -11.52 -10.04
CA LEU A 15 10.20 -12.90 -10.01
C LEU A 15 11.60 -13.05 -9.40
N VAL A 16 11.98 -12.14 -8.51
CA VAL A 16 13.19 -12.24 -7.70
C VAL A 16 12.89 -12.97 -6.38
N ALA A 17 13.91 -13.48 -5.72
CA ALA A 17 13.80 -14.02 -4.37
C ALA A 17 14.10 -12.93 -3.32
N CYS A 18 13.52 -13.06 -2.13
CA CYS A 18 13.87 -12.21 -1.00
C CYS A 18 14.99 -12.86 -0.17
N ASP A 19 16.24 -12.64 -0.58
CA ASP A 19 17.40 -13.26 0.09
C ASP A 19 17.66 -12.70 1.49
N ALA A 20 17.36 -11.41 1.69
CA ALA A 20 17.51 -10.72 2.96
C ALA A 20 16.26 -9.88 3.24
N PRO A 21 15.33 -10.36 4.10
CA PRO A 21 14.19 -9.56 4.51
C PRO A 21 14.69 -8.33 5.30
N GLY A 22 14.45 -7.16 4.75
CA GLY A 22 14.77 -5.86 5.34
C GLY A 22 13.54 -4.98 5.44
N GLU A 23 13.74 -3.66 5.44
CA GLU A 23 12.64 -2.72 5.27
C GLU A 23 11.94 -2.95 3.92
N ALA A 24 10.62 -2.90 3.92
CA ALA A 24 9.79 -3.22 2.77
C ALA A 24 8.61 -2.26 2.66
N HIS A 25 8.19 -2.00 1.42
CA HIS A 25 6.87 -1.46 1.10
C HIS A 25 5.83 -2.56 1.27
N TRP A 26 4.82 -2.29 2.10
CA TRP A 26 3.77 -3.24 2.34
C TRP A 26 2.41 -2.75 1.86
N PHE A 27 1.84 -3.53 0.95
CA PHE A 27 0.48 -3.38 0.46
C PHE A 27 -0.43 -4.23 1.33
N VAL A 28 -0.93 -3.64 2.42
CA VAL A 28 -1.75 -4.36 3.40
C VAL A 28 -3.22 -4.13 3.08
N PHE A 29 -3.93 -5.21 2.80
CA PHE A 29 -5.32 -5.19 2.40
C PHE A 29 -6.24 -5.68 3.51
N ARG A 30 -7.44 -5.11 3.55
CA ARG A 30 -8.58 -5.61 4.31
C ARG A 30 -9.81 -5.50 3.41
N GLY A 31 -10.25 -6.62 2.85
CA GLY A 31 -11.29 -6.60 1.81
C GLY A 31 -10.79 -5.84 0.57
N ASP A 32 -11.49 -4.75 0.20
CA ASP A 32 -11.16 -3.88 -0.92
C ASP A 32 -10.39 -2.60 -0.53
N GLU A 33 -10.01 -2.48 0.74
CA GLU A 33 -9.30 -1.33 1.29
C GLU A 33 -7.82 -1.62 1.50
N LEU A 34 -7.00 -0.58 1.34
CA LEU A 34 -5.57 -0.57 1.57
C LEU A 34 -5.25 0.22 2.85
N LEU A 35 -4.34 -0.30 3.66
CA LEU A 35 -3.83 0.43 4.82
C LEU A 35 -2.83 1.49 4.38
N VAL A 36 -3.10 2.74 4.74
CA VAL A 36 -2.26 3.87 4.41
C VAL A 36 -2.16 4.85 5.58
N GLU A 37 -1.03 5.53 5.66
CA GLU A 37 -0.96 6.82 6.34
C GLU A 37 -1.50 7.88 5.37
N MET A 38 -2.41 8.74 5.83
CA MET A 38 -3.00 9.77 4.98
C MET A 38 -2.62 11.17 5.46
N GLY A 39 -2.32 12.02 4.49
CA GLY A 39 -2.18 13.46 4.70
C GLY A 39 -3.51 14.16 4.98
N PRO A 40 -3.47 15.49 5.19
CA PRO A 40 -4.69 16.27 5.30
C PRO A 40 -5.56 16.13 4.05
N MET A 41 -6.87 16.13 4.24
CA MET A 41 -7.83 16.14 3.13
C MET A 41 -7.68 17.45 2.36
N GLU A 42 -7.50 17.35 1.05
CA GLU A 42 -7.54 18.52 0.18
C GLU A 42 -8.93 19.14 0.24
N ARG A 43 -8.97 20.47 0.10
CA ARG A 43 -10.24 21.20 0.12
C ARG A 43 -11.15 20.62 -0.98
N PRO A 44 -12.39 20.22 -0.67
CA PRO A 44 -13.31 19.75 -1.68
C PRO A 44 -13.44 20.82 -2.76
N SER A 45 -13.42 20.41 -4.03
CA SER A 45 -13.77 21.29 -5.14
C SER A 45 -15.20 21.80 -4.93
N ASP A 46 -15.51 22.99 -5.46
CA ASP A 46 -16.90 23.47 -5.52
C ASP A 46 -17.77 22.56 -6.43
N ASP A 47 -17.16 21.69 -7.24
CA ASP A 47 -17.86 20.62 -7.94
C ASP A 47 -18.16 19.43 -7.01
N LEU A 48 -19.44 19.28 -6.66
CA LEU A 48 -19.98 18.19 -5.82
C LEU A 48 -19.69 16.78 -6.36
N ARG A 49 -19.31 16.62 -7.63
CA ARG A 49 -18.92 15.32 -8.21
C ARG A 49 -17.50 14.92 -7.82
N VAL A 50 -16.66 15.88 -7.43
CA VAL A 50 -15.27 15.65 -7.04
C VAL A 50 -15.23 15.41 -5.53
N LYS A 51 -15.11 14.14 -5.15
CA LYS A 51 -14.88 13.78 -3.75
C LYS A 51 -13.52 14.31 -3.29
N ALA A 52 -13.46 14.81 -2.06
CA ALA A 52 -12.21 15.19 -1.41
C ALA A 52 -11.26 13.97 -1.35
N ARG A 53 -9.99 14.21 -1.63
CA ARG A 53 -8.91 13.21 -1.57
C ARG A 53 -7.85 13.64 -0.55
N PRO A 54 -7.10 12.71 0.03
CA PRO A 54 -5.95 13.09 0.84
C PRO A 54 -4.87 13.71 -0.05
N ALA A 55 -4.17 14.73 0.45
CA ALA A 55 -3.06 15.36 -0.29
C ALA A 55 -1.92 14.37 -0.60
N TRP A 56 -1.82 13.30 0.18
CA TRP A 56 -0.94 12.18 -0.05
C TRP A 56 -1.44 10.95 0.71
N ALA A 57 -1.07 9.76 0.24
CA ALA A 57 -1.21 8.51 0.96
C ALA A 57 0.13 7.75 0.89
N LYS A 58 0.58 7.21 2.01
CA LYS A 58 1.84 6.47 2.11
C LYS A 58 1.59 5.05 2.56
N LEU A 59 2.27 4.12 1.90
CA LEU A 59 2.34 2.74 2.34
C LEU A 59 3.17 2.64 3.62
N PRO A 60 2.81 1.74 4.53
CA PRO A 60 3.65 1.44 5.67
C PRO A 60 4.99 0.83 5.21
N LEU A 61 6.09 1.36 5.77
CA LEU A 61 7.42 0.79 5.70
C LEU A 61 7.67 -0.03 6.97
N GLN A 62 7.85 -1.33 6.83
CA GLN A 62 8.02 -2.25 7.96
C GLN A 62 9.09 -3.31 7.63
N LYS A 63 9.81 -3.75 8.67
CA LYS A 63 10.84 -4.79 8.55
C LYS A 63 10.28 -6.21 8.48
N ASN A 64 9.04 -6.43 8.93
CA ASN A 64 8.41 -7.75 8.91
C ASN A 64 6.88 -7.65 8.75
N HIS A 65 6.22 -8.80 8.63
CA HIS A 65 4.77 -8.92 8.41
C HIS A 65 3.92 -8.80 9.69
N ASN A 66 4.51 -8.51 10.85
CA ASN A 66 3.75 -8.42 12.10
C ASN A 66 3.09 -7.04 12.20
N TRP A 67 1.90 -6.94 11.61
CA TRP A 67 1.05 -5.74 11.61
C TRP A 67 0.45 -5.51 12.99
N LEU A 68 1.17 -4.79 13.86
CA LEU A 68 0.72 -4.22 15.14
C LEU A 68 -0.19 -5.14 16.00
N GLY A 69 0.07 -6.45 15.98
CA GLY A 69 -0.66 -7.44 16.78
C GLY A 69 -1.73 -8.25 16.04
N THR A 70 -1.85 -8.12 14.72
CA THR A 70 -2.71 -8.98 13.90
C THR A 70 -1.87 -9.90 13.02
N VAL A 71 -2.19 -11.19 13.03
CA VAL A 71 -1.61 -12.16 12.11
C VAL A 71 -2.26 -11.99 10.74
N ALA A 72 -1.44 -11.79 9.71
CA ALA A 72 -1.93 -11.72 8.34
C ALA A 72 -2.51 -13.08 7.91
N ALA A 73 -3.68 -13.05 7.29
CA ALA A 73 -4.33 -14.24 6.72
C ALA A 73 -3.51 -14.82 5.56
N ARG A 74 -2.85 -13.95 4.78
CA ARG A 74 -1.88 -14.33 3.77
C ARG A 74 -0.82 -13.26 3.58
N THR A 75 0.34 -13.67 3.11
CA THR A 75 1.42 -12.77 2.66
C THR A 75 1.93 -13.23 1.30
N LEU A 76 2.27 -12.28 0.44
CA LEU A 76 2.81 -12.54 -0.89
C LEU A 76 3.99 -11.60 -1.13
N TYR A 77 5.13 -12.15 -1.51
CA TYR A 77 6.24 -11.36 -2.00
C TYR A 77 6.01 -10.99 -3.46
N LEU A 78 6.14 -9.70 -3.78
CA LEU A 78 5.88 -9.18 -5.13
C LEU A 78 7.17 -9.03 -5.94
N GLY A 79 8.26 -8.67 -5.26
CA GLY A 79 9.55 -8.36 -5.88
C GLY A 79 10.19 -7.15 -5.22
N ARG A 80 10.90 -6.35 -6.01
CA ARG A 80 11.64 -5.17 -5.52
C ARG A 80 11.32 -3.95 -6.37
N LEU A 81 11.15 -2.80 -5.74
CA LEU A 81 10.97 -1.51 -6.40
C LEU A 81 12.09 -0.57 -5.96
N ALA A 82 12.90 -0.09 -6.91
CA ALA A 82 14.03 0.80 -6.64
C ALA A 82 14.96 0.29 -5.52
N GLY A 83 15.19 -1.02 -5.46
CA GLY A 83 16.01 -1.66 -4.42
C GLY A 83 15.26 -2.01 -3.12
N THR A 84 14.03 -1.52 -2.91
CA THR A 84 13.22 -1.79 -1.71
C THR A 84 12.28 -2.98 -1.93
N GLN A 85 12.20 -3.86 -0.94
CA GLN A 85 11.36 -5.06 -1.02
C GLN A 85 9.87 -4.69 -1.04
N CYS A 86 9.06 -5.39 -1.85
CA CYS A 86 7.62 -5.18 -1.94
C CYS A 86 6.87 -6.43 -1.54
N TRP A 87 5.95 -6.28 -0.60
CA TRP A 87 5.12 -7.35 -0.07
C TRP A 87 3.65 -6.96 -0.05
N ALA A 88 2.78 -7.91 -0.29
CA ALA A 88 1.36 -7.79 0.00
C ALA A 88 1.00 -8.62 1.24
N ALA A 89 0.06 -8.13 2.02
CA ALA A 89 -0.53 -8.85 3.14
C ALA A 89 -2.05 -8.67 3.13
N GLU A 90 -2.80 -9.69 3.54
CA GLU A 90 -4.23 -9.58 3.77
C GLU A 90 -4.51 -9.74 5.26
N LEU A 91 -5.23 -8.81 5.86
CA LEU A 91 -5.74 -8.92 7.21
C LEU A 91 -7.22 -9.33 7.20
N PRO A 92 -7.73 -9.92 8.31
CA PRO A 92 -9.14 -10.19 8.46
C PRO A 92 -10.01 -8.94 8.27
N GLU A 93 -11.21 -9.08 7.72
CA GLU A 93 -12.14 -7.95 7.44
C GLU A 93 -12.45 -7.06 8.65
N LYS A 94 -12.33 -7.60 9.87
CA LYS A 94 -12.58 -6.88 11.12
C LYS A 94 -11.31 -6.30 11.75
N ALA A 95 -10.17 -6.35 11.07
CA ALA A 95 -8.93 -5.79 11.57
C ALA A 95 -9.06 -4.27 11.72
N GLU A 96 -8.79 -3.77 12.92
CA GLU A 96 -8.74 -2.33 13.17
C GLU A 96 -7.50 -1.72 12.53
N ALA A 97 -7.61 -0.46 12.10
CA ALA A 97 -6.45 0.25 11.60
C ALA A 97 -5.51 0.59 12.77
N PRO A 98 -4.20 0.32 12.63
CA PRO A 98 -3.16 0.92 13.44
C PRO A 98 -3.32 2.42 13.74
N ALA A 99 -2.82 2.85 14.90
CA ALA A 99 -2.71 4.26 15.23
C ALA A 99 -1.91 5.02 14.16
N GLY A 100 -2.46 6.14 13.68
CA GLY A 100 -1.86 6.96 12.62
C GLY A 100 -2.08 6.43 11.20
N MET A 101 -2.79 5.31 11.02
CA MET A 101 -3.14 4.76 9.71
C MET A 101 -4.65 4.68 9.55
N ALA A 102 -5.09 4.49 8.30
CA ALA A 102 -6.47 4.32 7.94
C ALA A 102 -6.62 3.29 6.83
N TRP A 103 -7.77 2.63 6.80
CA TRP A 103 -8.21 1.85 5.66
C TRP A 103 -8.81 2.79 4.63
N ALA A 104 -8.37 2.67 3.37
CA ALA A 104 -8.86 3.48 2.28
C ALA A 104 -9.05 2.64 1.01
N GLY A 105 -10.20 2.82 0.35
CA GLY A 105 -10.45 2.19 -0.95
C GLY A 105 -9.54 2.79 -2.03
N LEU A 106 -8.95 1.93 -2.87
CA LEU A 106 -7.96 2.33 -3.89
C LEU A 106 -8.45 3.42 -4.87
N ARG A 107 -9.76 3.50 -5.12
CA ARG A 107 -10.35 4.52 -6.02
C ARG A 107 -10.39 5.92 -5.41
N ALA A 108 -10.31 6.02 -4.09
CA ALA A 108 -10.37 7.27 -3.34
C ALA A 108 -8.98 7.85 -3.04
N LEU A 109 -7.93 7.05 -3.28
CA LEU A 109 -6.53 7.45 -3.17
C LEU A 109 -6.04 8.20 -4.42
#